data_AF-A0A2H0DST8-F1
#
_entry.id   AF-A0A2H0DST8-F1
#
_cell.length_a   1.000
_cell.length_b   1.000
_cell.length_c   1.000
_cell.angle_alpha   90.00
_cell.angle_beta   90.00
_cell.angle_gamma   90.00
#
_symmetry.space_group_name_H-M   'P 1'
#
loop_
_entity.id
_entity.type
_entity.pdbx_description
1 polymer ?
#
loop_
_entity_poly.entity_id
_entity_poly.type
_entity_poly.pdbx_seq_one_letter_code
_entity_poly.pdbx_strand_id
1 'polypeptide(L)'
;MKGRVIFVLAFAIYFVSIFGGFVQDDVRVVSGDPEMGKVSALVSTLIRPYYYLDGNESSVYRPVTSFSFYLNALISGKGAWGFRLGNVLIYAWVCWLVYRVMEELENSKRRK
;
A
#
# COMPACT_ATOMS: atom_id res chain seq x y z
N MET A 1 -17.41 -7.25 -18.03
CA MET A 1 -16.93 -8.53 -17.43
C MET A 1 -15.42 -8.65 -17.42
N LYS A 2 -14.72 -8.34 -18.52
CA LYS A 2 -13.25 -8.45 -18.65
C LYS A 2 -12.44 -7.76 -17.55
N GLY A 3 -12.83 -6.56 -17.13
CA GLY A 3 -12.14 -5.86 -16.04
C GLY A 3 -12.14 -6.61 -14.70
N ARG A 4 -13.25 -7.28 -14.33
CA ARG A 4 -13.31 -8.08 -13.10
C ARG A 4 -12.40 -9.30 -13.16
N VAL A 5 -12.24 -9.89 -14.34
CA VAL A 5 -11.30 -11.01 -14.56
C VAL A 5 -9.86 -10.57 -14.29
N ILE A 6 -9.49 -9.36 -14.73
CA ILE A 6 -8.15 -8.80 -14.48
C ILE A 6 -7.88 -8.63 -13.00
N PHE A 7 -8.86 -8.13 -12.23
CA PHE A 7 -8.74 -8.04 -10.78
C PHE A 7 -8.46 -9.42 -10.15
N VAL A 8 -9.30 -10.42 -10.48
CA VAL A 8 -9.19 -11.77 -9.92
C VAL A 8 -7.85 -12.41 -10.30
N LEU A 9 -7.40 -12.25 -11.54
CA LEU A 9 -6.10 -12.77 -11.99
C LEU A 9 -4.94 -12.09 -11.27
N ALA A 10 -4.96 -10.76 -11.16
CA ALA A 10 -3.91 -10.03 -10.44
C ALA A 10 -3.85 -10.47 -8.97
N PHE A 11 -5.00 -10.60 -8.30
CA PHE A 11 -5.05 -11.09 -6.93
C PHE A 11 -4.52 -12.54 -6.83
N ALA A 12 -4.95 -13.45 -7.71
CA ALA A 12 -4.56 -14.85 -7.68
C ALA A 12 -3.05 -15.06 -7.88
N ILE A 13 -2.44 -14.31 -8.82
CA ILE A 13 -0.99 -14.38 -9.08
C ILE A 13 -0.18 -14.00 -7.84
N TYR A 14 -0.62 -12.95 -7.13
CA TYR A 14 0.08 -12.45 -5.94
C TYR A 14 -0.45 -13.03 -4.62
N PHE A 15 -1.43 -13.93 -4.65
CA PHE A 15 -2.07 -14.47 -3.45
C PHE A 15 -1.08 -15.18 -2.54
N VAL A 16 -0.11 -15.91 -3.07
CA VAL A 16 0.89 -16.61 -2.22
C VAL A 16 1.79 -15.61 -1.48
N SER A 17 2.03 -14.42 -2.06
CA SER A 17 2.92 -13.43 -1.47
C SER A 17 2.42 -12.91 -0.12
N ILE A 18 1.12 -12.99 0.15
CA ILE A 18 0.45 -12.60 1.38
C ILE A 18 1.07 -13.22 2.63
N PHE A 19 1.54 -14.46 2.53
CA PHE A 19 2.02 -15.25 3.66
C PHE A 19 3.50 -15.01 4.00
N GLY A 20 4.18 -14.11 3.29
CA GLY A 20 5.56 -13.74 3.60
C GLY A 20 5.69 -12.72 4.73
N GLY A 21 6.84 -12.70 5.40
CA GLY A 21 7.17 -11.71 6.43
C GLY A 21 7.65 -10.36 5.88
N PHE A 22 7.94 -9.44 6.80
CA PHE A 22 8.64 -8.18 6.49
C PHE A 22 10.12 -8.42 6.18
N VAL A 23 10.69 -7.57 5.34
CA VAL A 23 12.10 -7.66 4.91
C VAL A 23 12.69 -6.25 4.86
N GLN A 24 13.98 -6.10 5.23
CA GLN A 24 14.73 -4.85 5.16
C GLN A 24 13.99 -3.67 5.86
N ASP A 25 13.63 -2.64 5.11
CA ASP A 25 13.06 -1.39 5.61
C ASP A 25 11.72 -1.58 6.31
N ASP A 26 10.94 -2.58 5.94
CA ASP A 26 9.65 -2.85 6.57
C ASP A 26 9.82 -3.21 8.06
N VAL A 27 10.91 -3.91 8.39
CA VAL A 27 11.25 -4.24 9.79
C VAL A 27 11.55 -2.96 10.55
N ARG A 28 12.30 -2.04 9.93
CA ARG A 28 12.72 -0.78 10.54
C ARG A 28 11.55 0.19 10.74
N VAL A 29 10.74 0.40 9.70
CA VAL A 29 9.70 1.44 9.65
C VAL A 29 8.39 0.96 10.26
N VAL A 30 8.05 -0.33 10.14
CA VAL A 30 6.76 -0.84 10.60
C VAL A 30 6.90 -1.61 11.91
N SER A 31 7.76 -2.63 11.93
CA SER A 31 7.89 -3.48 13.13
C SER A 31 8.63 -2.77 14.27
N GLY A 32 9.62 -1.94 13.93
CA GLY A 32 10.44 -1.20 14.88
C GLY A 32 9.76 0.05 15.45
N ASP A 33 8.68 0.54 14.84
CA ASP A 33 8.01 1.76 15.27
C ASP A 33 7.02 1.49 16.42
N PRO A 34 7.26 2.03 17.63
CA PRO A 34 6.40 1.79 18.79
C PRO A 34 5.04 2.51 18.68
N GLU A 35 4.93 3.55 17.86
CA GLU A 35 3.72 4.31 17.63
C GLU A 35 2.86 3.76 16.49
N MET A 36 3.40 2.87 15.64
CA MET A 36 2.69 2.28 14.50
C MET A 36 1.28 1.80 14.89
N GLY A 37 0.27 2.26 14.16
CA GLY A 37 -1.13 1.93 14.43
C GLY A 37 -1.77 2.68 15.61
N LYS A 38 -1.17 3.74 16.16
CA LYS A 38 -1.81 4.63 17.14
C LYS A 38 -2.49 5.80 16.45
N VAL A 39 -3.77 6.05 16.77
CA VAL A 39 -4.54 7.20 16.26
C VAL A 39 -3.86 8.53 16.58
N SER A 40 -3.26 8.64 17.78
CA SER A 40 -2.56 9.86 18.24
C SER A 40 -1.37 10.25 17.38
N ALA A 41 -0.79 9.31 16.63
CA ALA A 41 0.37 9.53 15.78
C ALA A 41 0.00 9.74 14.31
N LEU A 42 -1.27 9.63 13.91
CA LEU A 42 -1.66 9.82 12.51
C LEU A 42 -1.26 11.19 11.95
N VAL A 43 -1.51 12.27 12.70
CA VAL A 43 -1.16 13.63 12.27
C VAL A 43 0.37 13.79 12.19
N SER A 44 1.14 13.20 13.10
CA SER A 44 2.59 13.34 13.11
C SER A 44 3.24 12.68 11.88
N THR A 45 2.64 11.62 11.32
CA THR A 45 3.14 10.98 10.09
C THR A 45 3.12 11.90 8.87
N LEU A 46 2.30 12.95 8.88
CA LEU A 46 2.20 13.92 7.77
C LEU A 46 3.27 15.00 7.82
N ILE A 47 3.99 15.16 8.93
CA ILE A 47 4.95 16.27 9.13
C ILE A 47 6.36 15.79 9.47
N ARG A 48 6.53 14.52 9.84
CA ARG A 48 7.84 13.95 10.20
C ARG A 48 8.47 13.16 9.05
N PRO A 49 9.81 13.00 9.03
CA PRO A 49 10.50 12.14 8.08
C PRO A 49 10.04 10.68 8.13
N TYR A 50 10.22 9.94 7.04
CA TYR A 50 9.88 8.52 6.94
C TYR A 50 10.71 7.67 7.92
N TYR A 51 12.00 7.98 8.04
CA TYR A 51 12.95 7.34 8.96
C TYR A 51 13.12 8.14 10.26
N TYR A 52 12.03 8.69 10.83
CA TYR A 52 12.12 9.62 11.97
C TYR A 52 12.80 9.04 13.24
N LEU A 53 12.84 7.71 13.39
CA LEU A 53 13.51 7.03 14.50
C LEU A 53 15.04 6.99 14.35
N ASP A 54 15.56 7.23 13.14
CA ASP A 54 17.00 7.16 12.84
C ASP A 54 17.73 8.48 13.04
N GLY A 55 17.03 9.51 13.54
CA GLY A 55 17.55 10.87 13.68
C GLY A 55 17.60 11.66 12.38
N ASN A 56 18.27 12.82 12.41
CA ASN A 56 18.26 13.81 11.32
C ASN A 56 19.01 13.39 10.04
N GLU A 57 19.69 12.25 10.02
CA GLU A 57 20.58 11.87 8.90
C GLU A 57 19.85 11.20 7.73
N SER A 58 18.60 10.78 7.89
CA SER A 58 17.81 10.10 6.86
C SER A 58 16.53 10.87 6.53
N SER A 59 16.67 12.06 5.92
CA SER A 59 15.59 13.02 5.64
C SER A 59 14.63 12.63 4.50
N VAL A 60 14.38 11.33 4.30
CA VAL A 60 13.43 10.89 3.26
C VAL A 60 12.01 11.23 3.72
N TYR A 61 11.29 12.02 2.93
CA TYR A 61 9.93 12.47 3.27
C TYR A 61 8.88 11.70 2.44
N ARG A 62 8.04 10.89 3.11
CA ARG A 62 7.00 10.04 2.49
C ARG A 62 5.68 10.08 3.29
N PRO A 63 5.06 11.26 3.44
CA PRO A 63 3.93 11.44 4.36
C PRO A 63 2.74 10.53 4.01
N VAL A 64 2.43 10.37 2.72
CA VAL A 64 1.32 9.51 2.27
C VAL A 64 1.59 8.04 2.58
N THR A 65 2.83 7.57 2.41
CA THR A 65 3.22 6.19 2.73
C THR A 65 3.22 5.95 4.23
N SER A 66 3.80 6.85 5.03
CA SER A 66 3.78 6.74 6.49
C SER A 66 2.36 6.70 7.03
N PHE A 67 1.51 7.61 6.54
CA PHE A 67 0.11 7.68 6.94
C PHE A 67 -0.66 6.41 6.57
N SER A 68 -0.46 5.87 5.36
CA SER A 68 -1.13 4.64 4.92
C SER A 68 -0.68 3.42 5.74
N PHE A 69 0.58 3.35 6.16
CA PHE A 69 1.07 2.29 7.04
C PHE A 69 0.39 2.34 8.41
N TYR A 70 0.25 3.53 8.98
CA TYR A 70 -0.44 3.71 10.24
C TYR A 70 -1.92 3.34 10.18
N LEU A 71 -2.61 3.74 9.10
CA LEU A 71 -3.99 3.33 8.87
C LEU A 71 -4.12 1.80 8.70
N ASN A 72 -3.19 1.17 8.00
CA ASN A 72 -3.20 -0.27 7.83
C ASN A 72 -3.01 -0.99 9.18
N ALA A 73 -2.04 -0.52 9.98
CA ALA A 73 -1.79 -1.05 11.32
C ALA A 73 -2.96 -0.84 12.29
N LEU A 74 -3.73 0.25 12.14
CA LEU A 74 -4.96 0.47 12.92
C LEU A 74 -6.03 -0.59 12.64
N ILE A 75 -6.09 -1.11 11.41
CA ILE A 75 -7.11 -2.06 10.98
C ILE A 75 -6.69 -3.51 11.27
N SER A 76 -5.42 -3.84 11.02
CA SER A 76 -4.94 -5.23 10.95
C SER A 76 -3.79 -5.54 11.92
N GLY A 77 -3.35 -4.56 12.71
CA GLY A 77 -2.19 -4.66 13.59
C GLY A 77 -0.86 -4.51 12.84
N LYS A 78 0.26 -4.66 13.55
CA LYS A 78 1.61 -4.49 13.00
C LYS A 78 2.13 -5.70 12.22
N GLY A 79 1.32 -6.74 12.00
CA GLY A 79 1.77 -7.97 11.34
C GLY A 79 1.90 -7.80 9.82
N ALA A 80 2.91 -8.43 9.22
CA ALA A 80 3.17 -8.33 7.77
C ALA A 80 1.97 -8.70 6.89
N TRP A 81 1.15 -9.64 7.35
CA TRP A 81 -0.02 -10.10 6.63
C TRP A 81 -0.94 -8.92 6.21
N GLY A 82 -1.45 -8.11 7.14
CA GLY A 82 -2.39 -7.05 6.80
C GLY A 82 -1.87 -6.02 5.79
N PHE A 83 -0.59 -5.67 5.89
CA PHE A 83 0.11 -4.82 4.92
C PHE A 83 0.14 -5.44 3.52
N ARG A 84 0.52 -6.71 3.45
CA ARG A 84 0.63 -7.44 2.18
C ARG A 84 -0.75 -7.69 1.56
N LEU A 85 -1.79 -7.96 2.36
CA LEU A 85 -3.17 -8.03 1.88
C LEU A 85 -3.57 -6.74 1.18
N GLY A 86 -3.39 -5.63 1.90
CA GLY A 86 -3.75 -4.30 1.41
C GLY A 86 -3.04 -3.98 0.10
N ASN A 87 -1.73 -4.25 0.02
CA ASN A 87 -0.95 -4.04 -1.19
C ASN A 87 -1.44 -4.88 -2.37
N VAL A 88 -1.75 -6.17 -2.16
CA VAL A 88 -2.26 -7.05 -3.23
C VAL A 88 -3.65 -6.59 -3.70
N LEU A 89 -4.54 -6.19 -2.79
CA LEU A 89 -5.86 -5.66 -3.13
C LEU A 89 -5.78 -4.34 -3.90
N ILE A 90 -4.96 -3.40 -3.44
CA ILE A 90 -4.72 -2.12 -4.12
C ILE A 90 -4.12 -2.37 -5.50
N TYR A 91 -3.15 -3.27 -5.63
CA TYR A 91 -2.55 -3.62 -6.91
C TYR A 91 -3.58 -4.22 -7.88
N ALA A 92 -4.37 -5.19 -7.44
CA ALA A 92 -5.44 -5.77 -8.25
C ALA A 92 -6.47 -4.71 -8.68
N TRP A 93 -6.79 -3.76 -7.81
CA TRP A 93 -7.66 -2.63 -8.12
C TRP A 93 -7.05 -1.70 -9.17
N VAL A 94 -5.75 -1.38 -9.06
CA VAL A 94 -5.03 -0.58 -10.06
C VAL A 94 -5.03 -1.27 -11.42
N CYS A 95 -4.74 -2.58 -11.49
CA CYS A 95 -4.81 -3.34 -12.74
C CYS A 95 -6.19 -3.25 -13.40
N TRP A 96 -7.26 -3.37 -12.59
CA TRP A 96 -8.63 -3.21 -13.08
C TRP A 96 -8.90 -1.79 -13.60
N LEU A 97 -8.50 -0.75 -12.87
CA LEU A 97 -8.68 0.64 -13.28
C LEU A 97 -7.92 0.97 -14.56
N VAL A 98 -6.66 0.50 -14.69
CA VAL A 98 -5.86 0.69 -15.90
C VAL A 98 -6.57 0.07 -17.11
N TYR A 99 -7.09 -1.16 -16.98
CA TYR A 99 -7.88 -1.76 -18.05
C TYR A 99 -9.11 -0.92 -18.42
N ARG A 100 -9.84 -0.40 -17.42
CA ARG A 100 -11.02 0.44 -17.64
C ARG A 100 -10.68 1.73 -18.39
N VAL A 101 -9.56 2.36 -18.06
CA VAL A 101 -9.07 3.54 -18.77
C VAL A 101 -8.74 3.20 -20.23
N MET A 102 -8.05 2.08 -20.47
CA MET A 102 -7.70 1.68 -21.84
C MET A 102 -8.94 1.34 -22.69
N GLU A 103 -9.91 0.63 -22.10
CA GLU A 103 -11.19 0.32 -22.74
C GLU A 103 -11.94 1.61 -23.13
N GLU A 104 -11.95 2.62 -22.25
CA GLU A 104 -12.61 3.90 -22.53
C GLU A 104 -11.88 4.71 -23.63
N LEU A 105 -10.55 4.72 -23.60
CA LEU A 105 -9.75 5.39 -24.63
C LEU A 105 -9.95 4.76 -26.02
N GLU A 106 -10.07 3.43 -26.09
CA GLU A 106 -10.34 2.72 -27.34
C GLU A 106 -11.75 3.02 -27.86
N ASN A 107 -12.75 2.98 -26.99
CA ASN A 107 -14.14 3.30 -27.34
C ASN A 107 -14.27 4.75 -27.81
N SER A 108 -13.55 5.68 -27.18
CA SER A 108 -13.54 7.10 -27.57
C SER A 108 -12.99 7.33 -28.97
N LYS A 109 -11.99 6.53 -29.41
CA LYS A 109 -11.46 6.58 -30.78
C LYS A 109 -12.47 6.07 -31.80
N ARG A 110 -13.22 5.01 -31.47
CA ARG A 110 -14.22 4.39 -32.36
C ARG A 110 -15.48 5.25 -32.60
N ARG A 111 -15.73 6.23 -31.73
CA ARG A 111 -16.86 7.18 -31.84
C ARG A 111 -16.56 8.40 -32.73
N LYS A 112 -15.30 8.60 -33.12
CA LYS A 112 -14.86 9.64 -34.05
C LYS A 112 -14.70 9.03 -35.44
#